data_AF-A0A379S6B8-F1
#
_entry.id   AF-A0A379S6B8-F1
#
_cell.length_a   1.000
_cell.length_b   1.000
_cell.length_c   1.000
_cell.angle_alpha   90.00
_cell.angle_beta   90.00
_cell.angle_gamma   90.00
#
_symmetry.space_group_name_H-M   'P 1'
#
loop_
_entity.id
_entity.type
_entity.pdbx_description
1 polymer ?
#
loop_
_entity_poly.entity_id
_entity_poly.type
_entity_poly.pdbx_seq_one_letter_code
_entity_poly.pdbx_strand_id
1 'polypeptide(L)'
;MSQGLTFCWSNQQDKAVDLFLDMLKEDTGTVEAHLTLGNLFRSRGEVDRAIRIHQTLMESASLTYEQRLLAVQQLGARLYGRRFI
;
A
#
# COMPACT_ATOMS: atom_id res chain seq x y z
N MET A 1 -17.71 -11.30 21.62
CA MET A 1 -17.55 -10.07 20.82
C MET A 1 -16.68 -10.40 19.62
N SER A 2 -17.13 -10.42 18.36
CA SER A 2 -18.44 -10.58 17.73
C SER A 2 -18.13 -10.72 16.24
N GLN A 3 -18.41 -11.88 15.63
CA GLN A 3 -18.10 -12.14 14.20
C GLN A 3 -18.67 -11.06 13.26
N GLY A 4 -19.79 -10.43 13.64
CA GLY A 4 -20.37 -9.30 12.88
C GLY A 4 -19.48 -8.06 12.81
N LEU A 5 -18.71 -7.73 13.86
CA LEU A 5 -17.80 -6.58 13.85
C LEU A 5 -16.61 -6.84 12.92
N THR A 6 -16.04 -8.04 12.97
CA THR A 6 -14.97 -8.49 12.05
C THR A 6 -15.45 -8.48 10.60
N PHE A 7 -16.67 -8.97 10.34
CA PHE A 7 -17.26 -8.97 8.99
C PHE A 7 -17.46 -7.55 8.45
N CYS A 8 -18.06 -6.65 9.25
CA CYS A 8 -18.24 -5.25 8.86
C CYS A 8 -16.91 -4.56 8.57
N TRP A 9 -15.88 -4.81 9.40
CA TRP A 9 -14.56 -4.24 9.22
C TRP A 9 -13.89 -4.74 7.93
N SER A 10 -13.96 -6.05 7.65
CA SER A 10 -13.43 -6.62 6.40
C SER A 10 -14.12 -5.98 5.19
N ASN A 11 -15.44 -5.92 5.19
CA ASN A 11 -16.21 -5.36 4.08
C ASN A 11 -15.93 -3.86 3.85
N GLN A 12 -15.73 -3.09 4.92
CA GLN A 12 -15.34 -1.68 4.80
C GLN A 12 -13.94 -1.53 4.23
N GLN A 13 -12.99 -2.39 4.62
CA GLN A 13 -11.65 -2.38 4.05
C GLN A 13 -11.65 -2.77 2.58
N ASP A 14 -12.46 -3.76 2.16
CA ASP A 14 -12.55 -4.16 0.75
C ASP A 14 -13.12 -3.03 -0.11
N LYS A 15 -14.16 -2.33 0.37
CA LYS A 15 -14.66 -1.11 -0.29
C LYS A 15 -13.61 0.00 -0.37
N ALA A 16 -12.80 0.16 0.67
CA ALA A 16 -11.71 1.14 0.67
C ALA A 16 -10.65 0.76 -0.38
N VAL A 17 -10.33 -0.54 -0.53
CA VAL A 17 -9.44 -1.03 -1.60
C VAL A 17 -9.97 -0.62 -2.97
N ASP A 18 -11.25 -0.87 -3.25
CA ASP A 18 -11.85 -0.53 -4.54
C ASP A 18 -11.77 0.98 -4.83
N LEU A 19 -12.10 1.82 -3.85
CA LEU A 19 -12.02 3.29 -3.99
C LEU A 19 -10.60 3.74 -4.31
N PHE A 20 -9.60 3.23 -3.59
CA PHE A 20 -8.20 3.61 -3.86
C PHE A 20 -7.73 3.09 -5.21
N LEU A 21 -8.15 1.90 -5.65
CA LEU A 21 -7.82 1.38 -6.98
C LEU A 21 -8.43 2.25 -8.09
N ASP A 22 -9.63 2.78 -7.89
CA ASP A 22 -10.24 3.71 -8.84
C ASP A 22 -9.50 5.05 -8.87
N MET A 23 -9.08 5.59 -7.72
CA MET A 23 -8.22 6.78 -7.67
C MET A 23 -6.88 6.57 -8.42
N LEU A 24 -6.32 5.37 -8.38
CA LEU A 24 -5.10 5.05 -9.13
C LEU A 24 -5.33 5.03 -10.65
N LYS A 25 -6.53 4.64 -11.11
CA LYS A 25 -6.88 4.67 -12.55
C LYS A 25 -7.06 6.10 -13.07
N GLU A 26 -7.52 7.02 -12.21
CA GLU A 26 -7.80 8.41 -12.59
C GLU A 26 -6.56 9.32 -12.54
N ASP A 27 -5.41 8.84 -12.06
CA ASP A 27 -4.15 9.62 -11.90
C ASP A 27 -4.29 10.87 -11.00
N THR A 28 -5.36 10.94 -10.20
CA THR A 28 -5.76 12.14 -9.43
C THR A 28 -5.19 12.18 -8.00
N GLY A 29 -4.54 11.11 -7.55
CA GLY A 29 -4.03 11.01 -6.18
C GLY A 29 -2.99 9.91 -6.02
N THR A 30 -1.90 9.99 -6.79
CA THR A 30 -0.99 8.86 -6.94
C THR A 30 -0.24 8.51 -5.66
N VAL A 31 0.34 9.46 -4.91
CA VAL A 31 1.23 9.08 -3.79
C VAL A 31 0.49 8.51 -2.58
N GLU A 32 -0.52 9.21 -2.07
CA GLU A 32 -1.23 8.82 -0.85
C GLU A 32 -2.03 7.51 -1.03
N ALA A 33 -2.65 7.31 -2.19
CA ALA A 33 -3.37 6.08 -2.51
C ALA A 33 -2.42 4.88 -2.57
N HIS A 34 -1.26 5.01 -3.23
CA HIS A 34 -0.26 3.92 -3.27
C HIS A 34 0.29 3.60 -1.86
N LEU A 35 0.57 4.62 -1.04
CA LEU A 35 1.05 4.41 0.34
C LEU A 35 0.00 3.71 1.20
N THR A 36 -1.25 4.14 1.11
CA THR A 36 -2.37 3.58 1.88
C THR A 36 -2.67 2.14 1.49
N LEU A 37 -2.77 1.85 0.19
CA LEU A 37 -2.98 0.50 -0.31
C LEU A 37 -1.81 -0.44 0.03
N GLY A 38 -0.57 0.01 -0.14
CA GLY A 38 0.60 -0.79 0.20
C GLY A 38 0.65 -1.16 1.69
N ASN A 39 0.31 -0.23 2.58
CA ASN A 39 0.21 -0.50 4.01
C ASN A 39 -0.93 -1.47 4.36
N LEU A 40 -2.09 -1.34 3.69
CA LEU A 40 -3.23 -2.23 3.88
C LEU A 40 -2.93 -3.67 3.44
N PHE A 41 -2.36 -3.88 2.24
CA PHE A 41 -2.00 -5.22 1.79
C PHE A 41 -0.96 -5.86 2.69
N ARG A 42 -0.01 -5.07 3.20
CA ARG A 42 1.00 -5.57 4.15
C ARG A 42 0.39 -5.97 5.49
N SER A 43 -0.58 -5.23 6.02
CA SER A 43 -1.26 -5.61 7.28
C SER A 43 -2.12 -6.88 7.13
N ARG A 44 -2.55 -7.21 5.91
CA ARG A 44 -3.23 -8.46 5.54
C ARG A 44 -2.29 -9.64 5.27
N GLY A 45 -0.97 -9.43 5.28
CA GLY A 45 0.01 -10.44 4.89
C GLY A 45 0.15 -10.64 3.38
N GLU A 46 -0.51 -9.82 2.55
CA GLU A 46 -0.39 -9.81 1.10
C GLU A 46 0.87 -9.03 0.66
N VAL A 47 2.02 -9.44 1.20
CA VAL A 47 3.29 -8.71 1.13
C VAL A 47 3.73 -8.45 -0.32
N ASP A 48 3.59 -9.42 -1.23
CA ASP A 48 4.00 -9.24 -2.63
C ASP A 48 3.11 -8.25 -3.39
N ARG A 49 1.82 -8.11 -3.02
CA ARG A 49 0.96 -7.05 -3.57
C ARG A 49 1.39 -5.68 -3.05
N ALA A 50 1.65 -5.55 -1.75
CA ALA A 50 2.13 -4.30 -1.16
C ALA A 50 3.41 -3.80 -1.84
N ILE A 51 4.35 -4.70 -2.15
CA ILE A 51 5.61 -4.35 -2.80
C ILE A 51 5.40 -3.84 -4.21
N ARG A 52 4.57 -4.51 -5.02
CA ARG A 52 4.29 -4.05 -6.38
C ARG A 52 3.72 -2.64 -6.38
N ILE A 53 2.80 -2.33 -5.47
CA ILE A 53 2.22 -0.99 -5.32
C ILE A 53 3.30 0.05 -4.98
N HIS A 54 4.18 -0.23 -4.03
CA HIS A 54 5.26 0.69 -3.70
C HIS A 54 6.32 0.82 -4.80
N GLN A 55 6.55 -0.23 -5.61
CA GLN A 55 7.43 -0.18 -6.78
C GLN A 55 6.83 0.70 -7.89
N THR A 56 5.55 0.53 -8.22
CA THR A 56 4.83 1.39 -9.17
C THR A 56 4.88 2.85 -8.74
N LEU A 57 4.73 3.12 -7.45
CA LEU A 57 4.91 4.48 -6.91
C LEU A 57 6.32 5.02 -7.20
N MET A 58 7.37 4.21 -7.03
CA MET A 58 8.76 4.63 -7.24
C MET A 58 9.12 4.91 -8.70
N GLU A 59 8.44 4.23 -9.62
CA GLU A 59 8.57 4.42 -11.07
C GLU A 59 7.88 5.71 -11.53
N SER A 60 7.02 6.32 -10.70
CA SER A 60 6.42 7.62 -10.99
C SER A 60 7.47 8.72 -11.05
N ALA A 61 7.55 9.40 -12.19
CA ALA A 61 8.53 10.46 -12.47
C ALA A 61 8.23 11.78 -11.72
N SER A 62 7.05 11.91 -11.09
CA SER A 62 6.56 13.14 -10.45
C SER A 62 6.78 13.20 -8.94
N LEU A 63 7.47 12.23 -8.33
CA LEU A 63 7.72 12.23 -6.89
C LEU A 63 8.65 13.36 -6.45
N THR A 64 8.26 14.07 -5.39
CA THR A 64 9.19 14.93 -4.65
C THR A 64 10.25 14.10 -3.93
N TYR A 65 11.35 14.75 -3.51
CA TYR A 65 12.41 14.08 -2.75
C TYR A 65 11.89 13.43 -1.45
N GLU A 66 10.99 14.10 -0.72
CA GLU A 66 10.40 13.57 0.51
C GLU A 66 9.50 12.35 0.25
N GLN A 67 8.65 12.42 -0.78
CA GLN A 67 7.80 11.30 -1.18
C GLN A 67 8.64 10.10 -1.63
N ARG A 68 9.75 10.38 -2.31
CA ARG A 68 10.70 9.34 -2.71
C ARG A 68 11.34 8.66 -1.50
N LEU A 69 11.76 9.43 -0.51
CA LEU A 69 12.33 8.90 0.73
C LEU A 69 11.31 8.04 1.49
N LEU A 70 10.06 8.49 1.60
CA LEU A 70 9.00 7.75 2.27
C LEU A 70 8.71 6.42 1.58
N ALA A 71 8.58 6.41 0.25
CA ALA A 71 8.37 5.17 -0.51
C ALA A 71 9.55 4.19 -0.37
N VAL A 72 10.80 4.68 -0.35
CA VAL A 72 11.98 3.85 -0.08
C VAL A 72 11.93 3.25 1.33
N GLN A 73 11.53 4.00 2.35
CA GLN A 73 11.33 3.47 3.71
C GLN A 73 10.29 2.35 3.73
N GLN A 74 9.17 2.54 3.03
CA GLN A 74 8.12 1.52 2.95
C GLN A 74 8.60 0.23 2.26
N LEU A 75 9.46 0.33 1.24
CA LEU A 75 10.11 -0.82 0.59
C LEU A 75 11.22 -1.44 1.47
N GLY A 76 11.98 -0.61 2.18
CA GLY A 76 13.12 -1.00 3.02
C GLY A 76 12.75 -1.93 4.18
N ALA A 77 11.49 -1.89 4.64
CA ALA A 77 10.97 -2.86 5.60
C ALA A 77 11.06 -4.33 5.12
N ARG A 78 11.27 -4.60 3.82
CA ARG A 78 11.60 -5.94 3.29
C ARG A 78 13.10 -6.25 3.27
N LEU A 79 13.97 -5.24 3.18
CA LEU A 79 15.42 -5.45 3.00
C LEU A 79 16.14 -5.89 4.30
N TYR A 80 15.62 -5.53 5.47
CA TYR A 80 16.14 -6.02 6.75
C TYR A 80 15.72 -7.47 7.07
N GLY A 81 14.83 -8.08 6.28
CA GLY A 81 14.39 -9.47 6.46
C GLY A 81 15.00 -10.47 5.48
N ARG A 82 15.88 -10.04 4.56
CA ARG A 82 16.47 -10.91 3.52
C ARG A 82 18.01 -10.88 3.46
N ARG A 83 18.64 -10.29 4.47
CA ARG A 83 20.06 -10.48 4.78
C ARG A 83 20.07 -11.24 6.11
N PHE A 84 20.69 -12.41 6.17
CA PHE A 84 20.73 -13.35 7.30
C PHE A 84 19.56 -14.35 7.39
N ILE A 85 19.45 -15.22 6.39
CA ILE A 85 19.43 -16.69 6.56
C ILE A 85 20.16 -17.31 5.37
#